data_AF-A0A9D6DQ84-F1
#
_entry.id   AF-A0A9D6DQ84-F1
#
_cell.length_a   1.000
_cell.length_b   1.000
_cell.length_c   1.000
_cell.angle_alpha   90.00
_cell.angle_beta   90.00
_cell.angle_gamma   90.00
#
_symmetry.space_group_name_H-M   'P 1'
#
loop_
_entity.id
_entity.type
_entity.pdbx_description
1 polymer ?
#
loop_
_entity_poly.entity_id
_entity_poly.type
_entity_poly.pdbx_seq_one_letter_code
_entity_poly.pdbx_strand_id
1 'polypeptide(L)'
;MPTLRKGFTPIKSGFTLIELLVVITIVGILVGLSVFGLQGSRESSRDARRKADLELIRSGIEIYKSDCLNYPMATYNTNWPAQIAGDGTPSSCAVSNVYLSSPVDPASPGRYYVYSSGGVTYELCAALEQGTGSVTCGGSSNCGETCNYKVINP
;
A
#
# COMPACT_ATOMS: atom_id res chain seq x y z
N MET A 1 51.27 -64.81 1.69
CA MET A 1 51.76 -63.42 1.58
C MET A 1 50.57 -62.48 1.87
N PRO A 2 50.53 -61.72 2.97
CA PRO A 2 49.50 -60.71 3.17
C PRO A 2 49.98 -59.33 2.67
N THR A 3 49.17 -58.68 1.84
CA THR A 3 49.39 -57.32 1.33
C THR A 3 48.81 -56.30 2.30
N LEU A 4 49.67 -55.43 2.85
CA LEU A 4 49.28 -54.31 3.73
C LEU A 4 48.54 -53.21 2.94
N ARG A 5 47.23 -53.06 3.18
CA ARG A 5 46.46 -51.89 2.75
C ARG A 5 46.64 -50.76 3.76
N LYS A 6 47.32 -49.69 3.37
CA LYS A 6 47.43 -48.45 4.14
C LYS A 6 46.12 -47.67 3.98
N GLY A 7 45.25 -47.74 4.98
CA GLY A 7 43.99 -46.98 5.00
C GLY A 7 44.26 -45.49 5.19
N PHE A 8 43.72 -44.66 4.29
CA PHE A 8 43.74 -43.21 4.42
C PHE A 8 42.62 -42.80 5.37
N THR A 9 42.95 -42.52 6.64
CA THR A 9 41.98 -41.98 7.60
C THR A 9 41.80 -40.49 7.37
N PRO A 10 40.59 -40.00 7.03
CA PRO A 10 40.32 -38.57 6.94
C PRO A 10 40.48 -37.94 8.32
N ILE A 11 41.23 -36.83 8.38
CA ILE A 11 41.39 -36.04 9.60
C ILE A 11 40.01 -35.46 9.95
N LYS A 12 39.41 -35.93 11.04
CA LYS A 12 38.15 -35.38 11.55
C LYS A 12 38.44 -34.04 12.21
N SER A 13 38.20 -32.95 11.49
CA SER A 13 38.22 -31.60 12.05
C SER A 13 36.89 -31.34 12.75
N GLY A 14 36.92 -31.20 14.07
CA GLY A 14 35.76 -30.79 14.88
C GLY A 14 35.82 -29.29 15.16
N PHE A 15 34.67 -28.63 15.18
CA PHE A 15 34.58 -27.24 15.64
C PHE A 15 34.88 -27.15 17.13
N THR A 16 35.60 -26.11 17.53
CA THR A 16 35.84 -25.80 18.93
C THR A 16 34.59 -25.21 19.57
N LEU A 17 34.39 -25.42 20.88
CA LEU A 17 33.30 -24.79 21.63
C LEU A 17 33.33 -23.26 21.54
N ILE A 18 34.54 -22.69 21.48
CA ILE A 18 34.71 -21.24 21.35
C ILE A 18 34.36 -20.74 19.94
N GLU A 19 34.64 -21.49 18.87
CA GLU A 19 34.20 -21.15 17.52
C GLU A 19 32.68 -21.11 17.44
N LEU A 20 31.99 -22.10 18.01
CA LEU A 20 30.53 -22.10 18.03
C LEU A 20 29.98 -20.92 18.86
N LEU A 21 30.62 -20.61 19.99
CA LEU A 21 30.23 -19.49 20.86
C LEU A 21 30.37 -18.13 20.16
N VAL A 22 31.46 -17.92 19.43
CA VAL A 22 31.67 -16.66 18.67
C VAL A 22 30.66 -16.55 17.52
N VAL A 23 30.32 -17.65 16.85
CA VAL A 23 29.35 -17.63 15.75
C VAL A 23 27.95 -17.26 16.24
N ILE A 24 27.46 -17.88 17.32
CA ILE A 24 26.12 -17.57 17.83
C ILE A 24 26.03 -16.15 18.41
N THR A 25 27.13 -15.62 18.95
CA THR A 25 27.16 -14.23 19.44
C THR A 25 27.11 -13.23 18.29
N ILE A 26 27.87 -13.44 17.21
CA ILE A 26 27.80 -12.59 16.01
C ILE A 26 26.43 -12.66 15.35
N VAL A 27 25.87 -13.86 15.17
CA VAL A 27 24.52 -14.04 14.60
C VAL A 27 23.47 -13.36 15.47
N GLY A 28 23.55 -13.48 16.80
CA GLY A 28 22.65 -12.80 17.73
C GLY A 28 22.67 -11.28 17.58
N ILE A 29 23.86 -10.67 17.43
CA ILE A 29 24.01 -9.23 17.19
C ILE A 29 23.39 -8.82 15.84
N LEU A 30 23.69 -9.56 14.77
CA LEU A 30 23.19 -9.26 13.42
C LEU A 30 21.65 -9.37 13.33
N VAL A 31 21.08 -10.40 13.94
CA VAL A 31 19.62 -10.58 13.99
C VAL A 31 18.97 -9.45 14.78
N GLY A 32 19.56 -9.05 15.91
CA GLY A 32 19.07 -7.93 16.73
C GLY A 32 19.00 -6.60 15.97
N LEU A 33 19.99 -6.31 15.12
CA LEU A 33 20.04 -5.07 14.33
C LEU A 33 19.11 -5.10 13.10
N SER A 34 18.84 -6.28 12.54
CA SER A 34 18.11 -6.41 11.27
C SER A 34 16.62 -6.03 11.35
N VAL A 35 15.98 -6.21 12.51
CA VAL A 35 14.52 -6.04 12.66
C VAL A 35 14.07 -4.59 12.49
N PHE A 36 14.89 -3.61 12.90
CA PHE A 36 14.51 -2.19 12.89
C PHE A 36 14.40 -1.58 11.49
N GLY A 37 15.10 -2.12 10.48
CA GLY A 37 15.09 -1.58 9.12
C GLY A 37 13.89 -1.98 8.27
N LEU A 38 13.23 -3.12 8.57
CA LEU A 38 12.17 -3.68 7.73
C LEU A 38 10.83 -2.94 7.85
N GLN A 39 10.55 -2.32 9.00
CA GLN A 39 9.26 -1.69 9.24
C GLN A 39 9.05 -0.45 8.36
N GLY A 40 10.02 0.48 8.34
CA GLY A 40 9.94 1.67 7.50
C GLY A 40 9.90 1.38 5.99
N SER A 41 10.60 0.33 5.54
CA SER A 41 10.55 -0.09 4.13
C SER A 41 9.16 -0.60 3.72
N ARG A 42 8.49 -1.34 4.60
CA ARG A 42 7.11 -1.81 4.36
C ARG A 42 6.11 -0.66 4.34
N GLU A 43 6.25 0.31 5.24
CA GLU A 43 5.43 1.52 5.28
C GLU A 43 5.59 2.33 3.98
N SER A 44 6.83 2.59 3.58
CA SER A 44 7.14 3.30 2.33
C SER A 44 6.58 2.59 1.10
N SER A 45 6.65 1.26 1.05
CA SER A 45 6.08 0.46 -0.05
C SER A 45 4.55 0.56 -0.10
N ARG A 46 3.87 0.56 1.06
CA ARG A 46 2.41 0.77 1.13
C ARG A 46 2.03 2.18 0.71
N ASP A 47 2.80 3.19 1.10
CA ASP A 47 2.58 4.58 0.70
C ASP A 47 2.78 4.80 -0.80
N ALA A 48 3.78 4.15 -1.41
CA ALA A 48 3.96 4.17 -2.86
C ALA A 48 2.75 3.55 -3.58
N ARG A 49 2.23 2.43 -3.05
CA ARG A 49 1.01 1.81 -3.58
C ARG A 49 -0.20 2.73 -3.43
N ARG A 50 -0.39 3.37 -2.29
CA ARG A 50 -1.50 4.34 -2.09
C ARG A 50 -1.47 5.48 -3.10
N LYS A 51 -0.29 6.03 -3.38
CA LYS A 51 -0.13 7.07 -4.40
C LYS A 51 -0.47 6.55 -5.80
N ALA A 52 -0.03 5.35 -6.15
CA ALA A 52 -0.37 4.73 -7.43
C ALA A 52 -1.89 4.46 -7.55
N ASP A 53 -2.51 3.97 -6.48
CA ASP A 53 -3.95 3.73 -6.41
C ASP A 53 -4.73 5.04 -6.60
N LEU A 54 -4.28 6.16 -6.02
CA LEU A 54 -4.89 7.48 -6.24
C LEU A 54 -4.79 7.95 -7.69
N GLU A 55 -3.68 7.69 -8.38
CA GLU A 55 -3.55 8.00 -9.81
C GLU A 55 -4.47 7.12 -10.68
N LEU A 56 -4.65 5.84 -10.31
CA LEU A 56 -5.64 4.98 -10.96
C LEU A 56 -7.06 5.52 -10.76
N ILE A 57 -7.38 5.98 -9.54
CA ILE A 57 -8.66 6.59 -9.23
C ILE A 57 -8.90 7.85 -10.04
N ARG A 58 -7.89 8.73 -10.09
CA ARG A 58 -7.90 9.93 -10.93
C ARG A 58 -8.20 9.57 -12.38
N SER A 59 -7.48 8.62 -12.97
CA SER A 59 -7.71 8.20 -14.35
C SER A 59 -9.15 7.73 -14.57
N GLY A 60 -9.72 6.96 -13.64
CA GLY A 60 -11.12 6.51 -13.73
C GLY A 60 -12.13 7.68 -13.67
N ILE A 61 -11.88 8.67 -12.82
CA ILE A 61 -12.70 9.89 -12.70
C ILE A 61 -12.64 10.72 -13.99
N GLU A 62 -11.46 10.86 -14.61
CA GLU A 62 -11.33 11.61 -15.86
C GLU A 62 -12.05 10.92 -17.03
N ILE A 63 -12.03 9.58 -17.08
CA ILE A 63 -12.83 8.83 -18.08
C ILE A 63 -14.32 9.02 -17.81
N TYR A 64 -14.76 8.94 -16.54
CA TYR A 64 -16.15 9.23 -16.17
C TYR A 64 -16.56 10.62 -16.66
N LYS A 65 -15.74 11.65 -16.40
CA LYS A 65 -16.02 13.03 -16.80
C LYS A 65 -16.19 13.16 -18.32
N SER A 66 -15.38 12.44 -19.10
CA SER A 66 -15.47 12.42 -20.56
C SER A 66 -16.85 11.95 -21.04
N ASP A 67 -17.41 10.93 -20.40
CA ASP A 67 -18.66 10.30 -20.85
C ASP A 67 -19.91 10.91 -20.19
N CYS A 68 -19.78 11.37 -18.94
CA CYS A 68 -20.87 11.89 -18.10
C CYS A 68 -20.91 13.43 -18.04
N LEU A 69 -19.94 14.10 -18.69
CA LEU A 69 -19.80 15.56 -18.79
C LEU A 69 -19.59 16.30 -17.46
N ASN A 70 -19.64 15.61 -16.33
CA ASN A 70 -19.44 16.14 -14.99
C ASN A 70 -18.60 15.14 -14.19
N TYR A 71 -17.94 15.62 -13.13
CA TYR A 71 -17.32 14.70 -12.17
C TYR A 71 -18.39 13.94 -11.38
N PRO A 72 -18.12 12.70 -10.95
CA PRO A 72 -19.07 11.94 -10.14
C PRO A 72 -19.46 12.76 -8.90
N MET A 73 -20.75 13.06 -8.75
CA MET A 73 -21.22 13.74 -7.54
C MET A 73 -21.16 12.77 -6.37
N ALA A 74 -20.30 13.10 -5.41
CA ALA A 74 -20.00 12.27 -4.28
C ALA A 74 -20.19 13.02 -2.97
N THR A 75 -21.09 12.51 -2.13
CA THR A 75 -21.11 12.80 -0.69
C THR A 75 -20.93 11.46 0.03
N TYR A 76 -19.78 10.82 -0.16
CA TYR A 76 -19.54 9.48 0.39
C TYR A 76 -18.76 9.58 1.69
N ASN A 77 -19.51 9.62 2.78
CA ASN A 77 -19.00 9.78 4.14
C ASN A 77 -18.56 8.45 4.78
N THR A 78 -18.84 7.33 4.11
CA THR A 78 -18.55 5.96 4.57
C THR A 78 -18.20 5.11 3.36
N ASN A 79 -16.95 4.65 3.31
CA ASN A 79 -16.39 3.75 2.29
C ASN A 79 -16.61 4.25 0.86
N TRP A 80 -15.59 4.88 0.27
CA TRP A 80 -15.54 5.18 -1.17
C TRP A 80 -16.23 4.07 -1.97
N PRO A 81 -17.14 4.39 -2.93
CA PRO A 81 -17.98 3.39 -3.57
C PRO A 81 -17.15 2.23 -4.11
N ALA A 82 -17.68 1.01 -3.99
CA ALA A 82 -17.03 -0.21 -4.51
C ALA A 82 -16.60 -0.05 -5.99
N GLN A 83 -17.25 0.86 -6.71
CA GLN A 83 -16.96 1.21 -8.10
C GLN A 83 -17.41 2.63 -8.44
N ILE A 84 -16.75 3.27 -9.41
CA ILE A 84 -17.23 4.44 -10.13
C ILE A 84 -18.02 3.92 -11.32
N ALA A 85 -19.33 4.17 -11.34
CA ALA A 85 -20.24 3.77 -12.40
C ALA A 85 -21.09 4.95 -12.85
N GLY A 86 -21.61 4.88 -14.08
CA GLY A 86 -22.43 5.94 -14.66
C GLY A 86 -23.70 6.23 -13.85
N ASP A 87 -24.18 7.47 -13.91
CA ASP A 87 -25.41 7.91 -13.24
C ASP A 87 -26.67 7.77 -14.12
N GLY A 88 -26.52 7.34 -15.38
CA GLY A 88 -27.57 7.19 -16.38
C GLY A 88 -27.77 8.42 -17.27
N THR A 89 -27.01 9.50 -17.07
CA THR A 89 -27.20 10.79 -17.75
C THR A 89 -25.89 11.50 -18.10
N PRO A 90 -25.65 11.89 -19.37
CA PRO A 90 -26.38 11.57 -20.61
C PRO A 90 -26.32 10.06 -20.97
N SER A 91 -26.90 9.65 -22.10
CA SER A 91 -26.95 8.23 -22.50
C SER A 91 -25.57 7.57 -22.67
N SER A 92 -24.51 8.35 -22.90
CA SER A 92 -23.11 7.90 -22.86
C SER A 92 -22.65 7.49 -21.45
N CYS A 93 -23.33 7.93 -20.40
CA CYS A 93 -23.07 7.64 -19.00
C CYS A 93 -24.05 6.59 -18.44
N ALA A 94 -24.28 5.49 -19.14
CA ALA A 94 -25.19 4.46 -18.68
C ALA A 94 -24.77 3.88 -17.32
N VAL A 95 -25.73 3.51 -16.48
CA VAL A 95 -25.48 2.88 -15.16
C VAL A 95 -24.73 1.55 -15.26
N SER A 96 -24.71 0.92 -16.44
CA SER A 96 -23.92 -0.28 -16.74
C SER A 96 -22.44 0.01 -16.99
N ASN A 97 -22.07 1.26 -17.27
CA ASN A 97 -20.69 1.63 -17.55
C ASN A 97 -19.94 1.73 -16.23
N VAL A 98 -18.96 0.84 -16.04
CA VAL A 98 -18.07 0.84 -14.88
C VAL A 98 -16.73 1.43 -15.31
N TYR A 99 -16.38 2.57 -14.74
CA TYR A 99 -15.17 3.31 -15.08
C TYR A 99 -13.98 2.91 -14.21
N LEU A 100 -14.26 2.48 -12.98
CA LEU A 100 -13.23 2.02 -12.06
C LEU A 100 -13.82 1.13 -10.97
N SER A 101 -13.17 0.01 -10.67
CA SER A 101 -13.35 -0.69 -9.40
C SER A 101 -12.37 -0.13 -8.38
N SER A 102 -12.86 0.39 -7.26
CA SER A 102 -12.00 1.12 -6.33
C SER A 102 -10.95 0.19 -5.70
N PRO A 103 -9.65 0.53 -5.72
CA PRO A 103 -8.63 -0.27 -5.07
C PRO A 103 -8.83 -0.28 -3.55
N VAL A 104 -8.43 -1.38 -2.91
CA VAL A 104 -8.49 -1.53 -1.46
C VAL A 104 -7.16 -1.11 -0.85
N ASP A 105 -7.19 -0.24 0.16
CA ASP A 105 -5.99 0.19 0.88
C ASP A 105 -5.25 -1.03 1.49
N PRO A 106 -3.92 -1.09 1.40
CA PRO A 106 -3.14 -2.22 1.93
C PRO A 106 -3.18 -2.39 3.46
N ALA A 107 -3.72 -1.42 4.21
CA ALA A 107 -3.93 -1.47 5.65
C ALA A 107 -5.41 -1.50 6.04
N SER A 108 -6.29 -1.97 5.15
CA SER A 108 -7.71 -2.25 5.45
C SER A 108 -7.88 -3.46 6.40
N PRO A 109 -8.89 -3.48 7.30
CA PRO A 109 -9.85 -2.41 7.59
C PRO A 109 -9.28 -1.36 8.56
N GLY A 110 -9.42 -0.07 8.23
CA GLY A 110 -8.98 1.04 9.09
C GLY A 110 -8.43 2.25 8.34
N ARG A 111 -8.04 2.09 7.08
CA ARG A 111 -7.69 3.18 6.16
C ARG A 111 -8.46 3.01 4.86
N TYR A 112 -8.95 4.12 4.33
CA TYR A 112 -9.69 4.19 3.07
C TYR A 112 -9.23 5.38 2.24
N TYR A 113 -9.40 5.28 0.93
CA TYR A 113 -9.35 6.43 0.05
C TYR A 113 -10.62 7.28 0.27
N VAL A 114 -10.51 8.61 0.16
CA VAL A 114 -11.64 9.55 0.33
C VAL A 114 -11.78 10.46 -0.88
N TYR A 115 -13.01 10.53 -1.41
CA TYR A 115 -13.39 11.39 -2.54
C TYR A 115 -14.29 12.51 -2.06
N SER A 116 -14.07 13.71 -2.56
CA SER A 116 -15.02 14.81 -2.41
C SER A 116 -15.11 15.57 -3.73
N SER A 117 -16.31 15.86 -4.22
CA SER A 117 -16.48 16.68 -5.43
C SER A 117 -17.59 17.70 -5.28
N GLY A 118 -17.32 18.91 -5.78
CA GLY A 118 -18.33 19.95 -5.99
C GLY A 118 -18.95 19.92 -7.40
N GLY A 119 -18.76 18.83 -8.17
CA GLY A 119 -19.22 18.68 -9.55
C GLY A 119 -18.32 19.33 -10.60
N VAL A 120 -17.64 20.42 -10.25
CA VAL A 120 -16.69 21.14 -11.14
C VAL A 120 -15.23 20.85 -10.79
N THR A 121 -14.93 20.63 -9.51
CA THR A 121 -13.61 20.24 -9.02
C THR A 121 -13.76 19.02 -8.13
N TYR A 122 -12.66 18.33 -7.90
CA TYR A 122 -12.65 17.25 -6.93
C TYR A 122 -11.35 17.18 -6.13
N GLU A 123 -11.47 16.57 -4.96
CA GLU A 123 -10.40 16.27 -4.04
C GLU A 123 -10.32 14.76 -3.80
N LEU A 124 -9.10 14.24 -3.82
CA LEU A 124 -8.70 12.86 -3.60
C LEU A 124 -7.78 12.81 -2.39
N CYS A 125 -8.09 11.99 -1.38
CA CYS A 125 -7.25 11.90 -0.19
C CYS A 125 -6.96 10.47 0.26
N ALA A 126 -5.79 10.31 0.86
CA ALA A 126 -5.37 9.07 1.50
C ALA A 126 -4.58 9.36 2.79
N ALA A 127 -4.56 8.34 3.67
CA ALA A 127 -3.74 8.31 4.87
C ALA A 127 -2.42 7.60 4.56
N LEU A 128 -1.34 8.35 4.37
CA LEU A 128 0.01 7.80 4.32
C LEU A 128 0.49 7.42 5.74
N GLU A 129 1.30 6.39 5.82
CA GLU A 129 1.91 5.94 7.08
C GLU A 129 3.13 6.77 7.44
N GLN A 130 3.88 7.23 6.42
CA GLN A 130 5.02 8.11 6.60
C GLN A 130 4.63 9.56 6.31
N GLY A 131 4.62 10.40 7.35
CA GLY A 131 4.34 11.83 7.25
C GLY A 131 3.98 12.45 8.60
N THR A 132 4.08 13.78 8.70
CA THR A 132 3.66 14.56 9.87
C THR A 132 2.25 15.11 9.67
N GLY A 133 1.33 14.86 10.61
CA GLY A 133 -0.07 15.34 10.57
C GLY A 133 -1.04 14.33 11.18
N SER A 134 -2.26 14.76 11.54
CA SER A 134 -3.30 13.87 12.10
C SER A 134 -3.76 12.86 11.03
N VAL A 135 -3.91 11.58 11.39
CA VAL A 135 -4.29 10.51 10.44
C VAL A 135 -5.51 9.73 10.93
N THR A 136 -6.63 9.82 10.21
CA THR A 136 -7.68 8.78 10.12
C THR A 136 -8.43 9.00 8.80
N CYS A 137 -8.30 8.11 7.82
CA CYS A 137 -9.14 8.18 6.63
C CYS A 137 -10.21 7.09 6.72
N GLY A 138 -11.39 7.50 7.23
CA GLY A 138 -12.62 6.71 7.41
C GLY A 138 -13.54 7.27 8.51
N GLY A 139 -14.58 8.03 8.12
CA GLY A 139 -15.59 8.64 9.01
C GLY A 139 -15.88 10.12 8.72
N SER A 140 -16.92 10.40 7.92
CA SER A 140 -17.70 11.64 7.84
C SER A 140 -17.09 13.05 7.73
N SER A 141 -15.81 13.22 7.43
CA SER A 141 -15.28 14.56 7.12
C SER A 141 -14.41 14.55 5.88
N ASN A 142 -14.59 15.61 5.10
CA ASN A 142 -13.97 15.89 3.82
C ASN A 142 -12.44 15.73 3.86
N CYS A 143 -11.83 15.83 2.68
CA CYS A 143 -10.39 15.80 2.37
C CYS A 143 -9.46 16.77 3.16
N GLY A 144 -9.82 17.25 4.36
CA GLY A 144 -9.16 18.37 5.04
C GLY A 144 -8.92 18.27 6.57
N GLU A 145 -9.48 17.30 7.30
CA GLU A 145 -9.31 17.26 8.77
C GLU A 145 -8.39 16.12 9.24
N THR A 146 -8.33 15.00 8.51
CA THR A 146 -7.73 13.76 9.01
C THR A 146 -6.90 12.96 7.99
N CYS A 147 -6.72 13.46 6.76
CA CYS A 147 -5.86 12.83 5.75
C CYS A 147 -4.62 13.69 5.50
N ASN A 148 -3.44 13.06 5.48
CA ASN A 148 -2.13 13.72 5.34
C ASN A 148 -1.63 13.78 3.88
N TYR A 149 -2.36 13.20 2.93
CA TYR A 149 -2.08 13.30 1.50
C TYR A 149 -3.34 13.64 0.72
N LYS A 150 -3.25 14.69 -0.11
CA LYS A 150 -4.36 15.22 -0.91
C LYS A 150 -3.90 15.54 -2.33
N VAL A 151 -4.74 15.21 -3.29
CA VAL A 151 -4.64 15.60 -4.70
C VAL A 151 -5.92 16.38 -5.05
N ILE A 152 -5.77 17.57 -5.64
CA ILE A 152 -6.88 18.41 -6.07
C ILE A 152 -6.77 18.57 -7.59
N ASN A 153 -7.88 18.42 -8.30
CA ASN A 153 -7.94 18.70 -9.74
C ASN A 153 -8.99 19.79 -10.03
N PRO A 154 -8.65 20.79 -10.88
CA PRO A 154 -9.58 21.81 -11.32
C PRO A 154 -10.65 21.31 -12.30
#